data_AF-F9WIR9-F1
#
_entry.id   AF-F9WIR9-F1
#
_cell.length_a   1.000
_cell.length_b   1.000
_cell.length_c   1.000
_cell.angle_alpha   90.00
_cell.angle_beta   90.00
_cell.angle_gamma   90.00
#
_symmetry.space_group_name_H-M   'P 1'
#
loop_
_entity.id
_entity.type
_entity.pdbx_description
1 polymer ?
#
loop_
_entity_poly.entity_id
_entity_poly.type
_entity_poly.pdbx_seq_one_letter_code
_entity_poly.pdbx_strand_id
1 'polypeptide(L)'
;MFSWLLGSSNAQEAPRSGISASSTNKTQRSLEDLELKVEMLGKREDVLGKKMEEELEKAKQFYANKNKQGALQCMKRKKMYEDQLTNIAAQKQNLEVLIFTLQNQTMSMEVLEAQRRAKDELKMANKKMDADRVDQTMDELTEEMEKANAVSEALRQPLDVHVADEDELMAELMDGLGGVQMSQPLKAKETEALDLPKMPSVPSGELPKRQQTADESDEEALRALERELLS
;
A
#
# COMPACT_ATOMS: atom_id res chain seq x y z
N MET A 1 -31.81 -59.22 -27.90
CA MET A 1 -30.50 -59.82 -28.27
C MET A 1 -29.85 -58.83 -29.24
N PHE A 2 -28.81 -58.06 -28.96
CA PHE A 2 -27.78 -58.08 -27.92
C PHE A 2 -27.24 -56.66 -27.72
N SER A 3 -26.71 -56.42 -26.53
CA SER A 3 -25.94 -55.26 -26.08
C SER A 3 -24.77 -54.92 -27.00
N TRP A 4 -24.58 -53.63 -27.29
CA TRP A 4 -23.23 -53.05 -27.41
C TRP A 4 -23.20 -51.74 -26.63
N LEU A 5 -22.72 -51.91 -25.40
CA LEU A 5 -22.38 -50.93 -24.40
C LEU A 5 -20.85 -50.77 -24.48
N LEU A 6 -20.36 -49.56 -24.20
CA LEU A 6 -18.95 -49.13 -24.07
C LEU A 6 -18.18 -48.78 -25.36
N GLY A 7 -17.96 -47.47 -25.57
CA GLY A 7 -17.02 -46.99 -26.59
C GLY A 7 -16.88 -45.46 -26.69
N SER A 8 -16.12 -44.87 -25.75
CA SER A 8 -15.29 -43.68 -25.95
C SER A 8 -15.96 -42.32 -26.21
N SER A 9 -16.10 -41.54 -25.14
CA SER A 9 -15.78 -40.10 -25.19
C SER A 9 -14.77 -39.81 -24.08
N ASN A 10 -13.51 -39.85 -24.48
CA ASN A 10 -12.36 -39.31 -23.78
C ASN A 10 -12.65 -37.84 -23.38
N ALA A 11 -13.20 -37.64 -22.19
CA ALA A 11 -13.26 -36.34 -21.55
C ALA A 11 -11.82 -36.01 -21.14
N GLN A 12 -11.14 -35.31 -22.04
CA GLN A 12 -9.84 -34.73 -21.80
C GLN A 12 -10.00 -33.67 -20.71
N GLU A 13 -9.88 -34.07 -19.45
CA GLU A 13 -9.67 -33.17 -18.33
C GLU A 13 -8.40 -32.38 -18.63
N ALA A 14 -8.57 -31.10 -18.94
CA ALA A 14 -7.46 -30.17 -19.04
C ALA A 14 -6.68 -30.22 -17.71
N PRO A 15 -5.33 -30.27 -17.75
CA PRO A 15 -4.55 -30.30 -16.52
C PRO A 15 -4.85 -29.03 -15.73
N ARG A 16 -5.37 -29.19 -14.50
CA ARG A 16 -5.52 -28.10 -13.53
C ARG A 16 -4.12 -27.52 -13.31
N SER A 17 -3.84 -26.41 -14.00
CA SER A 17 -2.54 -25.76 -13.99
C SER A 17 -2.21 -25.39 -12.55
N GLY A 18 -1.18 -26.03 -12.00
CA GLY A 18 -0.46 -25.49 -10.86
C GLY A 18 -0.08 -24.06 -11.20
N ILE A 19 -0.31 -23.14 -10.26
CA ILE A 19 0.17 -21.77 -10.37
C ILE A 19 1.69 -21.91 -10.44
N SER A 20 2.23 -21.74 -11.64
CA SER A 20 3.65 -21.83 -11.95
C SER A 20 4.34 -20.59 -11.37
N ALA A 21 5.64 -20.70 -11.03
CA ALA A 21 6.52 -19.58 -10.72
C ALA A 21 6.42 -18.42 -11.75
N SER A 22 5.90 -18.70 -12.96
CA SER A 22 5.55 -17.69 -13.95
C SER A 22 4.46 -16.70 -13.52
N SER A 23 3.50 -17.07 -12.68
CA SER A 23 2.42 -16.16 -12.23
C SER A 23 2.88 -15.21 -11.14
N THR A 24 3.66 -15.69 -10.18
CA THR A 24 4.32 -14.86 -9.16
C THR A 24 5.29 -13.86 -9.79
N ASN A 25 6.05 -14.29 -10.79
CA ASN A 25 6.95 -13.40 -11.54
C ASN A 25 6.20 -12.34 -12.38
N LYS A 26 4.99 -12.65 -12.88
CA LYS A 26 4.13 -11.65 -13.53
C LYS A 26 3.61 -10.61 -12.54
N THR A 27 3.18 -11.04 -11.35
CA THR A 27 2.72 -10.13 -10.30
C THR A 27 3.83 -9.18 -9.84
N GLN A 28 5.06 -9.70 -9.68
CA GLN A 28 6.23 -8.87 -9.35
C GLN A 28 6.53 -7.81 -10.41
N ARG A 29 6.52 -8.17 -11.69
CA ARG A 29 6.68 -7.19 -12.78
C ARG A 29 5.57 -6.14 -12.78
N SER A 30 4.32 -6.55 -12.57
CA SER A 30 3.21 -5.59 -12.46
C SER A 30 3.37 -4.65 -11.27
N LEU A 31 3.94 -5.11 -10.16
CA LEU A 31 4.26 -4.26 -9.02
C LEU A 31 5.33 -3.22 -9.37
N GLU A 32 6.43 -3.65 -9.99
CA GLU A 32 7.50 -2.76 -10.49
C GLU A 32 6.95 -1.71 -11.47
N ASP A 33 6.10 -2.12 -12.42
CA ASP A 33 5.47 -1.21 -13.39
C ASP A 33 4.57 -0.16 -12.71
N LEU A 34 3.83 -0.56 -11.67
CA LEU A 34 2.98 0.37 -10.91
C LEU A 34 3.82 1.37 -10.12
N GLU A 35 4.90 0.93 -9.50
CA GLU A 35 5.83 1.80 -8.76
C GLU A 35 6.51 2.81 -9.69
N LEU A 36 6.97 2.38 -10.86
CA LEU A 36 7.51 3.27 -11.90
C LEU A 36 6.48 4.33 -12.33
N LYS A 37 5.21 3.95 -12.49
CA LYS A 37 4.14 4.91 -12.82
C LYS A 37 3.90 5.93 -11.71
N VAL A 38 3.96 5.51 -10.44
CA VAL A 38 3.86 6.44 -9.31
C VAL A 38 5.03 7.44 -9.32
N GLU A 39 6.25 6.97 -9.60
CA GLU A 39 7.44 7.83 -9.72
C GLU A 39 7.29 8.84 -10.87
N MET A 40 6.84 8.40 -12.04
CA MET A 40 6.59 9.27 -13.19
C MET A 40 5.54 10.35 -12.89
N LEU A 41 4.45 9.97 -12.21
CA LEU A 41 3.43 10.92 -11.76
C LEU A 41 3.99 11.94 -10.75
N GLY A 42 4.89 11.51 -9.86
CA GLY A 42 5.62 12.41 -8.95
C GLY A 42 6.48 13.43 -9.69
N LYS A 43 7.26 13.00 -10.69
CA LYS A 43 8.04 13.93 -11.54
C LYS A 43 7.15 14.94 -12.26
N ARG A 44 5.98 14.51 -12.75
CA ARG A 44 5.01 15.39 -13.40
C ARG A 44 4.41 16.41 -12.42
N GLU A 45 4.12 15.99 -11.19
CA GLU A 45 3.66 16.86 -10.11
C GLU A 45 4.67 17.97 -9.81
N ASP A 46 5.97 17.65 -9.68
CA ASP A 46 7.03 18.64 -9.45
C ASP A 46 7.11 19.69 -10.57
N VAL A 47 7.02 19.26 -11.82
CA VAL A 47 7.03 20.16 -12.99
C VAL A 47 5.79 21.08 -12.99
N LEU A 48 4.61 20.53 -12.72
CA LEU A 48 3.38 21.32 -12.65
C LEU A 48 3.43 22.34 -11.51
N GLY A 49 4.01 21.97 -10.37
CA GLY A 49 4.28 22.88 -9.25
C GLY A 49 5.13 24.08 -9.69
N LYS A 50 6.26 23.84 -10.37
CA LYS A 50 7.11 24.92 -10.92
C LYS A 50 6.35 25.82 -11.91
N LYS A 51 5.60 25.22 -12.84
CA LYS A 51 4.79 25.99 -13.81
C LYS A 51 3.74 26.86 -13.13
N MET A 52 3.15 26.40 -12.03
CA MET A 52 2.22 27.22 -11.23
C MET A 52 2.90 28.40 -10.56
N GLU A 53 4.09 28.22 -10.01
CA GLU A 53 4.89 29.30 -9.42
C GLU A 53 5.27 30.36 -10.47
N GLU A 54 5.70 29.92 -11.65
CA GLU A 54 6.01 30.81 -12.77
C GLU A 54 4.80 31.62 -13.24
N GLU A 55 3.64 30.98 -13.41
CA GLU A 55 2.42 31.69 -13.80
C GLU A 55 1.95 32.66 -12.71
N LEU A 56 2.14 32.31 -11.44
CA LEU A 56 1.84 33.22 -10.33
C LEU A 56 2.75 34.45 -10.36
N GLU A 57 4.04 34.26 -10.63
CA GLU A 57 5.01 35.36 -10.73
C GLU A 57 4.72 36.26 -11.94
N LYS A 58 4.46 35.66 -13.11
CA LYS A 58 3.99 36.40 -14.31
C LYS A 58 2.71 37.18 -14.02
N ALA A 59 1.76 36.59 -13.29
CA ALA A 59 0.52 37.27 -12.91
C ALA A 59 0.78 38.52 -12.05
N LYS A 60 1.67 38.41 -11.05
CA LYS A 60 2.08 39.55 -10.20
C LYS A 60 2.72 40.65 -11.02
N GLN A 61 3.62 40.32 -11.95
CA GLN A 61 4.29 41.28 -12.84
C GLN A 61 3.29 42.01 -13.75
N PHE A 62 2.38 41.28 -14.39
CA PHE A 62 1.33 41.90 -15.22
C PHE A 62 0.42 42.82 -14.40
N TYR A 63 0.07 42.42 -13.17
CA TYR A 63 -0.75 43.22 -12.28
C TYR A 63 -0.05 44.52 -11.87
N ALA A 64 1.24 44.45 -11.51
CA ALA A 64 2.07 45.62 -11.19
C ALA A 64 2.15 46.61 -12.37
N ASN A 65 2.21 46.09 -13.60
CA ASN A 65 2.21 46.87 -14.83
C ASN A 65 0.79 47.34 -15.26
N LYS A 66 -0.21 47.24 -14.37
CA LYS A 66 -1.62 47.58 -14.62
C LYS A 66 -2.27 46.80 -15.78
N ASN A 67 -1.65 45.71 -16.23
CA ASN A 67 -2.20 44.81 -17.25
C ASN A 67 -3.07 43.72 -16.59
N LYS A 68 -4.32 44.07 -16.28
CA LYS A 68 -5.27 43.15 -15.65
C LYS A 68 -5.61 41.92 -16.51
N GLN A 69 -5.66 42.08 -17.83
CA GLN A 69 -6.00 40.97 -18.75
C GLN A 69 -4.88 39.93 -18.80
N GLY A 70 -3.61 40.37 -18.87
CA GLY A 70 -2.46 39.47 -18.80
C GLY A 70 -2.39 38.71 -17.47
N ALA A 71 -2.60 39.39 -16.35
CA ALA A 71 -2.65 38.75 -15.04
C ALA A 71 -3.76 37.70 -14.93
N LEU A 72 -4.96 37.99 -15.46
CA LEU A 72 -6.08 37.04 -15.46
C LEU A 72 -5.77 35.79 -16.30
N GLN A 73 -5.09 35.95 -17.44
CA GLN A 73 -4.69 34.80 -18.27
C GLN A 73 -3.68 33.90 -17.57
N CYS A 74 -2.69 34.47 -16.88
CA CYS A 74 -1.76 33.71 -16.04
C CYS A 74 -2.48 32.93 -14.94
N MET A 75 -3.41 33.59 -14.23
CA MET A 75 -4.21 32.94 -13.18
C MET A 75 -5.08 31.80 -13.72
N LYS A 76 -5.63 31.92 -14.94
CA LYS A 76 -6.35 30.83 -15.61
C LYS A 76 -5.45 29.64 -15.92
N ARG A 77 -4.23 29.86 -16.41
CA ARG A 77 -3.25 28.78 -16.65
C ARG A 77 -2.82 28.11 -15.35
N LYS A 78 -2.54 28.89 -14.29
CA LYS A 78 -2.27 28.35 -12.95
C LYS A 78 -3.39 27.43 -12.47
N LYS A 79 -4.66 27.88 -12.59
CA LYS A 79 -5.83 27.06 -12.21
C LYS A 79 -5.92 25.75 -13.02
N MET A 80 -5.63 25.79 -14.31
CA MET A 80 -5.58 24.57 -15.13
C MET A 80 -4.52 23.57 -14.63
N TYR A 81 -3.36 24.06 -14.17
CA TYR A 81 -2.33 23.20 -13.57
C TYR A 81 -2.75 22.66 -12.19
N GLU A 82 -3.46 23.44 -11.36
CA GLU A 82 -4.06 22.95 -10.11
C GLU A 82 -5.04 21.80 -10.34
N ASP A 83 -5.89 21.91 -11.36
CA ASP A 83 -6.83 20.85 -11.73
C ASP A 83 -6.08 19.59 -12.19
N GLN A 84 -4.97 19.75 -12.94
CA GLN A 84 -4.11 18.62 -13.32
C GLN A 84 -3.44 17.95 -12.12
N LEU A 85 -2.95 18.73 -11.14
CA LEU A 85 -2.38 18.18 -9.91
C LEU A 85 -3.41 17.40 -9.10
N THR A 86 -4.64 17.91 -9.01
CA THR A 86 -5.75 17.20 -8.34
C THR A 86 -6.02 15.84 -8.99
N ASN A 87 -6.01 15.80 -10.33
CA ASN A 87 -6.17 14.54 -11.07
C ASN A 87 -5.00 13.58 -10.85
N ILE A 88 -3.75 14.08 -10.83
CA ILE A 88 -2.56 13.26 -10.54
C ILE A 88 -2.63 12.68 -9.13
N ALA A 89 -3.04 13.46 -8.13
CA ALA A 89 -3.21 12.97 -6.77
C ALA A 89 -4.22 11.81 -6.70
N ALA A 90 -5.36 11.94 -7.38
CA ALA A 90 -6.34 10.86 -7.48
C ALA A 90 -5.78 9.61 -8.20
N GLN A 91 -4.98 9.79 -9.26
CA GLN A 91 -4.31 8.69 -9.95
C GLN A 91 -3.30 7.97 -9.05
N LYS A 92 -2.46 8.71 -8.31
CA LYS A 92 -1.48 8.16 -7.37
C LYS A 92 -2.18 7.34 -6.28
N GLN A 93 -3.24 7.87 -5.67
CA GLN A 93 -4.01 7.14 -4.66
C GLN A 93 -4.58 5.82 -5.22
N ASN A 94 -5.11 5.84 -6.44
CA ASN A 94 -5.61 4.62 -7.08
C ASN A 94 -4.48 3.59 -7.32
N LEU A 95 -3.30 4.03 -7.76
CA LEU A 95 -2.13 3.16 -7.94
C LEU A 95 -1.65 2.56 -6.62
N GLU A 96 -1.60 3.35 -5.54
CA GLU A 96 -1.24 2.88 -4.19
C GLU A 96 -2.19 1.79 -3.69
N VAL A 97 -3.51 1.96 -3.91
CA VAL A 97 -4.51 0.94 -3.58
C VAL A 97 -4.29 -0.34 -4.40
N LEU A 98 -3.93 -0.23 -5.68
CA LEU A 98 -3.63 -1.39 -6.53
C LEU A 98 -2.37 -2.12 -6.08
N ILE A 99 -1.31 -1.39 -5.74
CA ILE A 99 -0.07 -1.93 -5.18
C ILE A 99 -0.36 -2.73 -3.92
N PHE A 100 -1.07 -2.12 -2.96
CA PHE A 100 -1.46 -2.77 -1.71
C PHE A 100 -2.29 -4.04 -1.96
N THR A 101 -3.25 -3.96 -2.88
CA THR A 101 -4.11 -5.10 -3.23
C THR A 101 -3.29 -6.26 -3.80
N LEU A 102 -2.35 -5.98 -4.72
CA LEU A 102 -1.48 -7.01 -5.31
C LEU A 102 -0.54 -7.64 -4.28
N GLN A 103 -0.01 -6.85 -3.36
CA GLN A 103 0.83 -7.35 -2.26
C GLN A 103 0.03 -8.31 -1.35
N ASN A 104 -1.18 -7.93 -0.95
CA ASN A 104 -2.05 -8.78 -0.14
C ASN A 104 -2.48 -10.08 -0.89
N GLN A 105 -2.78 -9.96 -2.19
CA GLN A 105 -3.05 -11.13 -3.02
C GLN A 105 -1.85 -12.07 -3.10
N THR A 106 -0.64 -11.53 -3.23
CA THR A 106 0.60 -12.32 -3.27
C THR A 106 0.79 -13.10 -1.96
N MET A 107 0.63 -12.45 -0.81
CA MET A 107 0.68 -13.11 0.49
C MET A 107 -0.40 -14.20 0.63
N SER A 108 -1.62 -13.92 0.19
CA SER A 108 -2.71 -14.91 0.19
C SER A 108 -2.39 -16.13 -0.69
N MET A 109 -1.73 -15.93 -1.83
CA MET A 109 -1.26 -17.02 -2.68
C MET A 109 -0.18 -17.86 -1.99
N GLU A 110 0.79 -17.24 -1.32
CA GLU A 110 1.83 -17.97 -0.59
C GLU A 110 1.25 -18.87 0.52
N VAL A 111 0.25 -18.36 1.26
CA VAL A 111 -0.48 -19.15 2.26
C VAL A 111 -1.19 -20.34 1.60
N LEU A 112 -1.87 -20.11 0.46
CA LEU A 112 -2.52 -21.20 -0.28
C LEU A 112 -1.52 -22.23 -0.81
N GLU A 113 -0.34 -21.81 -1.25
CA GLU A 113 0.73 -22.72 -1.66
C GLU A 113 1.30 -23.53 -0.50
N ALA A 114 1.47 -22.92 0.68
CA ALA A 114 1.86 -23.63 1.90
C ALA A 114 0.79 -24.67 2.30
N GLN A 115 -0.50 -24.31 2.24
CA GLN A 115 -1.60 -25.24 2.50
C GLN A 115 -1.65 -26.39 1.49
N ARG A 116 -1.39 -26.12 0.21
CA ARG A 116 -1.29 -27.18 -0.81
C ARG A 116 -0.16 -28.16 -0.52
N ARG A 117 1.02 -27.67 -0.17
CA ARG A 117 2.15 -28.51 0.24
C ARG A 117 1.82 -29.36 1.46
N ALA A 118 1.27 -28.75 2.51
CA ALA A 118 0.85 -29.47 3.72
C ALA A 118 -0.18 -30.55 3.40
N LYS A 119 -1.18 -30.26 2.56
CA LYS A 119 -2.17 -31.24 2.10
C LYS A 119 -1.51 -32.41 1.37
N ASP A 120 -0.57 -32.15 0.47
CA ASP A 120 0.11 -33.19 -0.30
C ASP A 120 1.00 -34.07 0.59
N GLU A 121 1.70 -33.47 1.57
CA GLU A 121 2.46 -34.20 2.60
C GLU A 121 1.54 -35.07 3.47
N LEU A 122 0.42 -34.54 3.94
CA LEU A 122 -0.60 -35.30 4.68
C LEU A 122 -1.13 -36.47 3.85
N LYS A 123 -1.39 -36.25 2.57
CA LYS A 123 -1.85 -37.31 1.65
C LYS A 123 -0.80 -38.40 1.46
N MET A 124 0.49 -38.04 1.42
CA MET A 124 1.58 -39.01 1.34
C MET A 124 1.77 -39.77 2.66
N ALA A 125 1.69 -39.10 3.81
CA ALA A 125 1.74 -39.72 5.12
C ALA A 125 0.60 -40.73 5.30
N ASN A 126 -0.63 -40.33 4.97
CA ASN A 126 -1.82 -41.19 5.05
C ASN A 126 -1.82 -42.34 4.03
N LYS A 127 -1.02 -42.26 2.96
CA LYS A 127 -0.81 -43.40 2.05
C LYS A 127 0.26 -44.38 2.54
N LYS A 128 1.18 -43.92 3.39
CA LYS A 128 2.25 -44.74 3.99
C LYS A 128 1.81 -45.42 5.28
N MET A 129 0.87 -44.83 6.02
CA MET A 129 0.09 -45.53 7.03
C MET A 129 -1.01 -46.30 6.28
N ASP A 130 -0.96 -47.63 6.25
CA ASP A 130 -2.03 -48.45 5.65
C ASP A 130 -3.41 -47.92 6.08
N ALA A 131 -4.33 -47.70 5.15
CA ALA A 131 -5.67 -47.19 5.45
C ALA A 131 -6.38 -48.06 6.52
N ASP A 132 -6.11 -49.37 6.52
CA ASP A 132 -6.63 -50.33 7.51
C ASP A 132 -6.05 -50.14 8.92
N ARG A 133 -4.84 -49.57 9.05
CA ARG A 133 -4.24 -49.20 10.35
C ARG A 133 -4.71 -47.85 10.84
N VAL A 134 -5.07 -46.94 9.93
CA VAL A 134 -5.56 -45.59 10.28
C VAL A 134 -6.95 -45.67 10.92
N ASP A 135 -7.85 -46.51 10.42
CA ASP A 135 -9.17 -46.73 11.07
C ASP A 135 -8.98 -47.23 12.52
N GLN A 136 -8.10 -48.21 12.73
CA GLN A 136 -7.79 -48.73 14.07
C GLN A 136 -7.13 -47.68 14.98
N THR A 137 -6.23 -46.84 14.45
CA THR A 137 -5.60 -45.77 15.26
C THR A 137 -6.49 -44.56 15.50
N MET A 138 -7.46 -44.28 14.61
CA MET A 138 -8.45 -43.21 14.81
C MET A 138 -9.50 -43.62 15.84
N ASP A 139 -9.88 -44.90 15.89
CA ASP A 139 -10.71 -45.46 16.96
C ASP A 139 -9.98 -45.37 18.31
N GLU A 140 -8.71 -45.81 18.37
CA GLU A 140 -7.88 -45.69 19.58
C GLU A 140 -7.63 -44.22 19.99
N LEU A 141 -7.43 -43.30 19.03
CA LEU A 141 -7.25 -41.87 19.31
C LEU A 141 -8.53 -41.22 19.82
N THR A 142 -9.69 -41.60 19.28
CA THR A 142 -10.99 -41.10 19.75
C THR A 142 -11.24 -41.57 21.18
N GLU A 143 -10.95 -42.84 21.48
CA GLU A 143 -11.01 -43.39 22.84
C GLU A 143 -10.06 -42.63 23.79
N GLU A 144 -8.86 -42.27 23.34
CA GLU A 144 -7.88 -41.57 24.17
C GLU A 144 -8.13 -40.07 24.31
N MET A 145 -8.76 -39.44 23.31
CA MET A 145 -9.29 -38.08 23.44
C MET A 145 -10.49 -38.04 24.39
N GLU A 146 -11.36 -39.06 24.37
CA GLU A 146 -12.45 -39.20 25.35
C GLU A 146 -11.90 -39.41 26.77
N LYS A 147 -10.86 -40.24 26.95
CA LYS A 147 -10.17 -40.38 28.24
C LYS A 147 -9.47 -39.11 28.65
N ALA A 148 -8.79 -38.40 27.75
CA ALA A 148 -8.14 -37.13 28.05
C ALA A 148 -9.15 -36.04 28.44
N ASN A 149 -10.31 -36.00 27.78
CA ASN A 149 -11.41 -35.11 28.16
C ASN A 149 -12.02 -35.53 29.49
N ALA A 150 -12.21 -36.82 29.76
CA ALA A 150 -12.67 -37.31 31.05
C ALA A 150 -11.68 -37.01 32.19
N VAL A 151 -10.37 -37.07 31.90
CA VAL A 151 -9.30 -36.67 32.82
C VAL A 151 -9.30 -35.15 33.01
N SER A 152 -9.45 -34.37 31.95
CA SER A 152 -9.56 -32.90 32.02
C SER A 152 -10.81 -32.47 32.78
N GLU A 153 -11.93 -33.19 32.66
CA GLU A 153 -13.18 -32.93 33.37
C GLU A 153 -13.09 -33.38 34.84
N ALA A 154 -12.38 -34.47 35.12
CA ALA A 154 -12.06 -34.91 36.48
C ALA A 154 -11.06 -33.97 37.19
N LEU A 155 -10.10 -33.40 36.45
CA LEU A 155 -9.17 -32.38 36.92
C LEU A 155 -9.81 -31.00 37.03
N ARG A 156 -10.93 -30.75 36.33
CA ARG A 156 -11.79 -29.57 36.49
C ARG A 156 -12.66 -29.61 37.75
N GLN A 157 -12.48 -30.59 38.65
CA GLN A 157 -12.91 -30.39 40.04
C GLN A 157 -12.38 -29.02 40.52
N PRO A 158 -13.27 -28.11 40.93
CA PRO A 158 -12.98 -26.69 40.87
C PRO A 158 -11.93 -26.33 41.91
N LEU A 159 -10.70 -26.14 41.45
CA LEU A 159 -9.80 -25.18 42.07
C LEU A 159 -10.04 -23.87 41.33
N ASP A 160 -10.78 -23.02 42.03
CA ASP A 160 -11.00 -21.60 41.78
C ASP A 160 -9.75 -20.95 41.14
N VAL A 161 -9.86 -20.51 39.89
CA VAL A 161 -8.84 -19.68 39.25
C VAL A 161 -9.53 -18.48 38.62
N HIS A 162 -9.17 -17.32 39.14
CA HIS A 162 -9.70 -16.00 38.86
C HIS A 162 -9.83 -15.68 37.37
N VAL A 163 -11.02 -15.20 37.02
CA VAL A 163 -11.30 -14.47 35.78
C VAL A 163 -10.46 -13.19 35.84
N ALA A 164 -9.57 -12.98 34.86
CA ALA A 164 -8.82 -11.73 34.75
C ALA A 164 -9.80 -10.55 34.65
N ASP A 165 -9.57 -9.51 35.45
CA ASP A 165 -10.48 -8.37 35.59
C ASP A 165 -10.42 -7.51 34.31
N GLU A 166 -11.57 -7.22 33.70
CA GLU A 166 -11.66 -6.46 32.44
C GLU A 166 -11.04 -5.05 32.56
N ASP A 167 -10.98 -4.51 33.78
CA ASP A 167 -10.39 -3.21 34.09
C ASP A 167 -8.86 -3.20 33.91
N GLU A 168 -8.16 -4.30 34.19
CA GLU A 168 -6.71 -4.41 33.99
C GLU A 168 -6.37 -4.48 32.49
N LEU A 169 -7.17 -5.22 31.72
CA LEU A 169 -7.06 -5.29 30.26
C LEU A 169 -7.36 -3.95 29.58
N MET A 170 -8.35 -3.21 30.08
CA MET A 170 -8.70 -1.87 29.58
C MET A 170 -7.59 -0.85 29.85
N ALA A 171 -6.90 -0.94 30.99
CA ALA A 171 -5.78 -0.06 31.31
C ALA A 171 -4.60 -0.26 30.34
N GLU A 172 -4.27 -1.51 30.01
CA GLU A 172 -3.21 -1.84 29.05
C GLU A 172 -3.56 -1.37 27.62
N LEU A 173 -4.84 -1.50 27.22
CA LEU A 173 -5.34 -0.97 25.95
C LEU A 173 -5.24 0.56 25.88
N MET A 174 -5.56 1.26 26.98
CA MET A 174 -5.49 2.73 27.04
C MET A 174 -4.06 3.27 26.98
N ASP A 175 -3.10 2.59 27.62
CA ASP A 175 -1.68 2.98 27.55
C ASP A 175 -1.11 2.81 26.14
N GLY A 176 -1.51 1.74 25.43
CA GLY A 176 -1.12 1.48 24.04
C GLY A 176 -1.65 2.49 23.02
N LEU A 177 -2.80 3.13 23.28
CA LEU A 177 -3.37 4.19 22.44
C LEU A 177 -3.02 5.63 22.90
N GLY A 178 -2.54 5.81 24.13
CA GLY A 178 -2.41 7.10 24.82
C GLY A 178 -1.19 7.97 24.47
N GLY A 179 -0.34 7.57 23.51
CA GLY A 179 0.82 8.34 23.07
C GLY A 179 0.52 9.57 22.19
N VAL A 180 -0.72 9.75 21.72
CA VAL A 180 -1.13 10.94 20.95
C VAL A 180 -2.03 11.81 21.81
N GLN A 181 -1.42 12.59 22.69
CA GLN A 181 -2.09 13.60 23.50
C GLN A 181 -2.81 14.62 22.61
N MET A 182 -4.13 14.54 22.62
CA MET A 182 -5.03 15.64 22.28
C MET A 182 -5.33 16.42 23.57
N SER A 183 -5.44 17.75 23.47
CA SER A 183 -5.82 18.75 24.50
C SER A 183 -4.62 19.41 25.22
N GLN A 184 -4.43 20.73 25.32
CA GLN A 184 -5.29 21.92 25.19
C GLN A 184 -4.47 23.19 24.82
N PRO A 185 -5.10 24.28 24.34
CA PRO A 185 -4.45 25.56 24.08
C PRO A 185 -4.24 26.34 25.39
N LEU A 186 -2.99 26.57 25.79
CA LEU A 186 -2.66 27.39 26.95
C LEU A 186 -2.11 28.75 26.52
N LYS A 187 -3.04 29.72 26.54
CA LYS A 187 -2.89 31.15 26.91
C LYS A 187 -1.60 31.89 26.55
N ALA A 188 -1.79 32.94 25.76
CA ALA A 188 -0.88 34.08 25.62
C ALA A 188 -0.38 34.56 27.00
N LYS A 189 0.94 34.63 27.14
CA LYS A 189 1.61 35.37 28.21
C LYS A 189 2.58 36.33 27.56
N GLU A 190 2.25 37.61 27.64
CA GLU A 190 3.16 38.72 27.38
C GLU A 190 4.41 38.52 28.23
N THR A 191 5.58 38.47 27.57
CA THR A 191 6.87 38.69 28.22
C THR A 191 7.74 39.53 27.30
N GLU A 192 7.96 40.74 27.80
CA GLU A 192 9.01 41.74 27.60
C GLU A 192 10.11 41.47 26.56
N ALA A 193 10.38 42.52 25.79
CA ALA A 193 11.47 42.61 24.83
C ALA A 193 12.84 42.38 25.49
N LEU A 194 13.50 41.28 25.10
CA LEU A 194 14.91 41.06 25.38
C LEU A 194 15.74 41.71 24.27
N ASP A 195 16.55 42.69 24.67
CA ASP A 195 17.52 43.39 23.82
C ASP A 195 18.66 42.44 23.44
N LEU A 196 18.69 42.01 22.18
CA LEU A 196 19.71 41.13 21.61
C LEU A 196 20.84 41.99 21.00
N PRO A 197 22.12 41.69 21.26
CA PRO A 197 23.23 42.43 20.65
C PRO A 197 23.24 42.29 19.12
N LYS A 198 23.41 43.43 18.42
CA LYS A 198 23.47 43.54 16.96
C LYS A 198 24.55 42.62 16.35
N MET A 199 24.12 41.73 15.47
CA MET A 199 25.02 40.94 14.62
C MET A 199 25.66 41.82 13.52
N PRO A 200 26.91 41.53 13.09
CA PRO A 200 27.60 42.29 12.05
C PRO A 200 26.96 42.10 10.65
N SER A 201 27.01 43.16 9.86
CA SER A 201 26.44 43.26 8.51
C SER A 201 27.21 42.40 7.49
N VAL A 202 26.49 41.62 6.69
CA VAL A 202 27.01 40.82 5.58
C VAL A 202 27.03 41.67 4.31
N PRO A 203 28.09 41.65 3.47
CA PRO A 203 28.18 42.50 2.29
C PRO A 203 27.15 42.12 1.23
N SER A 204 26.54 43.15 0.64
CA SER A 204 25.61 43.07 -0.49
C SER A 204 26.41 42.94 -1.79
N GLY A 205 26.35 41.77 -2.44
CA GLY A 205 26.90 41.54 -3.78
C GLY A 205 25.84 40.91 -4.66
N GLU A 206 25.57 41.52 -5.83
CA GLU A 206 24.61 41.02 -6.81
C GLU A 206 25.06 39.68 -7.41
N LEU A 207 24.12 38.72 -7.49
CA LEU A 207 24.33 37.45 -8.19
C LEU A 207 24.07 37.62 -9.70
N PRO A 208 24.84 36.96 -10.59
CA PRO A 208 24.68 37.11 -12.03
C PRO A 208 23.39 36.45 -12.54
N LYS A 209 22.74 37.11 -13.51
CA LYS A 209 21.55 36.63 -14.21
C LYS A 209 21.83 35.32 -14.94
N ARG A 210 21.08 34.26 -14.59
CA ARG A 210 21.02 32.99 -15.33
C ARG A 210 20.22 33.19 -16.61
N GLN A 211 20.85 32.95 -17.75
CA GLN A 211 20.23 33.00 -19.09
C GLN A 211 19.19 31.90 -19.25
N GLN A 212 18.02 32.28 -19.78
CA GLN A 212 16.91 31.43 -20.17
C GLN A 212 17.31 30.58 -21.39
N THR A 213 17.58 29.30 -21.19
CA THR A 213 17.68 28.28 -22.26
C THR A 213 17.12 26.92 -21.81
N ALA A 214 16.47 26.84 -20.63
CA ALA A 214 16.03 25.58 -20.03
C ALA A 214 14.59 25.16 -20.41
N ASP A 215 13.77 26.06 -20.95
CA ASP A 215 12.33 25.82 -21.12
C ASP A 215 11.99 24.80 -22.24
N GLU A 216 12.81 24.69 -23.29
CA GLU A 216 12.55 23.74 -24.39
C GLU A 216 12.94 22.29 -24.02
N SER A 217 13.97 22.12 -23.19
CA SER A 217 14.47 20.80 -22.76
C SER A 217 13.47 20.06 -21.88
N ASP A 218 12.82 20.78 -20.97
CA ASP A 218 11.85 20.19 -20.04
C ASP A 218 10.54 19.83 -20.75
N GLU A 219 10.15 20.60 -21.77
CA GLU A 219 8.95 20.32 -22.56
C GLU A 219 9.12 19.11 -23.50
N GLU A 220 10.31 18.92 -24.06
CA GLU A 220 10.62 17.74 -24.87
C GLU A 220 10.75 16.47 -24.00
N ALA A 221 11.34 16.60 -22.81
CA ALA A 221 11.36 15.52 -21.81
C ALA A 221 9.94 15.11 -21.36
N LEU A 222 9.04 16.08 -21.19
CA LEU A 222 7.62 15.82 -20.87
C LEU A 222 6.90 15.08 -21.99
N ARG A 223 7.10 15.47 -23.25
CA ARG A 223 6.48 14.76 -24.39
C ARG A 223 7.03 13.35 -24.54
N ALA A 224 8.29 13.10 -24.18
CA ALA A 224 8.85 11.75 -24.15
C ALA A 224 8.16 10.90 -23.06
N LEU A 225 8.02 11.46 -21.86
CA LEU A 225 7.37 10.81 -20.72
C LEU A 225 5.88 10.53 -20.97
N GLU A 226 5.17 11.44 -21.64
CA GLU A 226 3.77 11.27 -22.04
C GLU A 226 3.57 10.17 -23.08
N ARG A 227 4.53 9.98 -24.00
CA ARG A 227 4.47 8.89 -24.98
C ARG A 227 4.73 7.54 -24.32
N GLU A 228 5.64 7.48 -23.37
CA GLU A 228 5.97 6.26 -22.62
C GLU A 228 4.83 5.82 -21.69
N LEU A 229 4.07 6.77 -21.14
CA LEU A 229 2.85 6.47 -20.36
C LEU A 229 1.70 5.91 -21.19
N LEU A 230 1.69 6.13 -22.51
CA LEU A 230 0.63 5.74 -23.44
C LEU A 230 0.99 4.53 -24.33
N SER A 231 2.24 4.04 -24.27
CA SER A 231 2.70 2.82 -24.96
C SER A 231 2.54 1.59 -24.07
#